data_AF-A0A2R5FZR6-F1
#
_entry.id   AF-A0A2R5FZR6-F1
#
_cell.length_a   1.000
_cell.length_b   1.000
_cell.length_c   1.000
_cell.angle_alpha   90.00
_cell.angle_beta   90.00
_cell.angle_gamma   90.00
#
_symmetry.space_group_name_H-M   'P 1'
#
loop_
_entity.id
_entity.type
_entity.pdbx_description
1 polymer ?
#
loop_
_entity_poly.entity_id
_entity_poly.type
_entity_poly.pdbx_seq_one_letter_code
_entity_poly.pdbx_strand_id
1 'polypeptide(L)'
;MDDEDGPRDNPFRMPSDDQVFLLRERERKLKQDKRERLQRMSVWEKTLESTKRATGGTSRVSRRELDRELSPRGGSELARSNGGGNRLVATGKLVSNQGAGIALERRHEKDNMADFIAKKREMFLVQMSLDTKREEIRKLEEKAQLKEEALRKSELMLEEDAIRFDTFLKENDKKAHEAIKRAETETKLKQDKVQEIKKLNHQIQAVQSEMSKLKEQLDDCLKYKAFLDELTPAEWFAHHDAVRRRRKKKRRAIFKAAKLREYEEEKQRLVAEHDDLKRKEDARNAGRSRGVRKDMTSNVPPLRLPDPPVFDFSDDEGDDQAASAATHGAKSRSRASLEEESKVSHSESKSSWAESVLAETEEDMEEDFETLEDLRAQEAADSELPMYFTDPQQLLNIFTQLEESNLFLIQNSQETESALEELKQEFRDTKLKMDSKTDALKGNIQELKLQIGSEEAKASILRARMDSNLGEDAQEKLLSELNAKVKEVYRKCGFDCDASPSTLSMLTDLEARLEELLAKIEQMPEDYVVKAEKLKEKERRERVRAERLSQQQRVYEERLRKSIERSMQAPKKKTGKPVMFRSAPPQKKERKKDNSAAESAARDLQEFLSW
;
A
#
# COMPACT_ATOMS: atom_id res chain seq x y z
N MET A 1 -20.44 88.09 -78.70
CA MET A 1 -20.84 86.73 -78.34
C MET A 1 -19.98 85.71 -79.09
N ASP A 2 -18.70 85.50 -78.82
CA ASP A 2 -17.69 86.21 -78.04
C ASP A 2 -16.32 85.68 -78.51
N ASP A 3 -15.34 86.50 -78.20
CA ASP A 3 -13.91 86.51 -78.45
C ASP A 3 -13.17 85.16 -78.33
N GLU A 4 -12.18 84.91 -79.18
CA GLU A 4 -10.78 85.14 -78.77
C GLU A 4 -9.78 84.86 -79.91
N ASP A 5 -8.84 85.79 -80.01
CA ASP A 5 -7.61 85.76 -80.79
C ASP A 5 -6.84 84.43 -80.60
N GLY A 6 -6.72 83.66 -81.68
CA GLY A 6 -5.71 82.61 -81.78
C GLY A 6 -4.30 83.23 -81.82
N PRO A 7 -3.30 82.63 -81.17
CA PRO A 7 -1.95 83.18 -81.13
C PRO A 7 -1.41 83.33 -82.55
N ARG A 8 -0.82 84.49 -82.84
CA ARG A 8 -0.08 84.74 -84.09
C ARG A 8 0.97 83.65 -84.25
N ASP A 9 0.69 82.66 -85.08
CA ASP A 9 1.62 81.58 -85.34
C ASP A 9 2.86 82.16 -86.01
N ASN A 10 4.01 81.92 -85.37
CA ASN A 10 5.31 82.40 -85.80
C ASN A 10 5.58 81.92 -87.25
N PRO A 11 5.85 82.82 -88.22
CA PRO A 11 6.03 82.47 -89.63
C PRO A 11 7.27 81.60 -89.91
N PHE A 12 8.13 81.38 -88.91
CA PHE A 12 9.27 80.47 -88.96
C PHE A 12 9.07 79.18 -88.16
N ARG A 13 7.86 78.94 -87.63
CA ARG A 13 7.53 77.68 -86.98
C ARG A 13 7.27 76.63 -88.06
N MET A 14 8.13 75.61 -88.09
CA MET A 14 7.97 74.50 -89.02
C MET A 14 6.61 73.83 -88.76
N PRO A 15 5.74 73.67 -89.78
CA PRO A 15 4.46 73.00 -89.59
C PRO A 15 4.69 71.60 -89.01
N SER A 16 3.79 71.13 -88.14
CA SER A 16 3.87 69.75 -87.62
C SER A 16 3.77 68.75 -88.77
N ASP A 17 4.38 67.57 -88.63
CA ASP A 17 4.36 66.55 -89.68
C ASP A 17 2.93 66.26 -90.17
N ASP A 18 1.95 66.22 -89.28
CA ASP A 18 0.52 66.10 -89.62
C ASP A 18 0.01 67.26 -90.49
N GLN A 19 0.41 68.50 -90.21
CA GLN A 19 0.06 69.66 -91.05
C GLN A 19 0.78 69.63 -92.40
N VAL A 20 2.01 69.14 -92.47
CA VAL A 20 2.75 68.94 -93.73
C VAL A 20 2.05 67.87 -94.58
N PHE A 21 1.64 66.75 -93.96
CA PHE A 21 0.86 65.72 -94.63
C PHE A 21 -0.47 66.26 -95.15
N LEU A 22 -1.21 67.02 -94.34
CA LEU A 22 -2.48 67.64 -94.75
C LEU A 22 -2.30 68.68 -95.85
N LEU A 23 -1.24 69.49 -95.84
CA LEU A 23 -0.91 70.43 -96.92
C LEU A 23 -0.58 69.70 -98.21
N ARG A 24 0.18 68.60 -98.14
CA ARG A 24 0.58 67.77 -99.28
C ARG A 24 -0.60 67.00 -99.86
N GLU A 25 -1.51 66.52 -99.01
CA GLU A 25 -2.78 65.91 -99.42
C GLU A 25 -3.72 66.94 -100.05
N ARG A 26 -3.83 68.15 -99.48
CA ARG A 26 -4.62 69.25 -100.04
C ARG A 26 -4.05 69.71 -101.39
N GLU A 27 -2.74 69.75 -101.54
CA GLU A 27 -2.06 70.05 -102.81
C GLU A 27 -2.28 68.93 -103.84
N ARG A 28 -2.16 67.66 -103.45
CA ARG A 28 -2.50 66.51 -104.32
C ARG A 28 -3.96 66.57 -104.76
N LYS A 29 -4.88 66.90 -103.86
CA LYS A 29 -6.32 67.03 -104.13
C LYS A 29 -6.61 68.18 -105.09
N LEU A 30 -6.04 69.37 -104.87
CA LEU A 30 -6.15 70.50 -105.81
C LEU A 30 -5.58 70.19 -107.20
N LYS A 31 -4.48 69.42 -107.25
CA LYS A 31 -3.86 69.00 -108.51
C LYS A 31 -4.71 67.94 -109.22
N GLN A 32 -5.34 67.07 -108.46
CA GLN A 32 -6.28 66.07 -108.96
C GLN A 32 -7.57 66.73 -109.47
N ASP A 33 -8.17 67.66 -108.72
CA ASP A 33 -9.35 68.43 -109.13
C ASP A 33 -9.07 69.28 -110.37
N LYS A 34 -7.87 69.89 -110.49
CA LYS A 34 -7.45 70.57 -111.73
C LYS A 34 -7.35 69.60 -112.91
N ARG A 35 -6.82 68.39 -112.67
CA ARG A 35 -6.67 67.37 -113.72
C ARG A 35 -8.02 66.82 -114.14
N GLU A 36 -8.96 66.64 -113.21
CA GLU A 36 -10.34 66.22 -113.48
C GLU A 36 -11.13 67.32 -114.19
N ARG A 37 -10.97 68.59 -113.79
CA ARG A 37 -11.56 69.74 -114.49
C ARG A 37 -11.05 69.83 -115.93
N LEU A 38 -9.74 69.68 -116.13
CA LEU A 38 -9.15 69.61 -117.47
C LEU A 38 -9.61 68.37 -118.24
N GLN A 39 -9.84 67.23 -117.60
CA GLN A 39 -10.37 66.06 -118.29
C GLN A 39 -11.82 66.26 -118.76
N ARG A 40 -12.65 66.96 -117.97
CA ARG A 40 -14.07 67.23 -118.28
C ARG A 40 -14.30 68.35 -119.29
N MET A 41 -13.31 69.19 -119.57
CA MET A 41 -13.42 70.26 -120.57
C MET A 41 -13.11 69.76 -122.00
N SER A 42 -13.80 70.33 -122.99
CA SER A 42 -13.61 69.97 -124.39
C SER A 42 -12.28 70.50 -124.95
N VAL A 43 -11.76 69.87 -126.01
CA VAL A 43 -10.42 70.13 -126.54
C VAL A 43 -10.23 71.57 -127.01
N TRP A 44 -11.27 72.24 -127.51
CA TRP A 44 -11.22 73.65 -127.93
C TRP A 44 -11.16 74.65 -126.76
N GLU A 45 -11.62 74.26 -125.56
CA GLU A 45 -11.50 75.11 -124.37
C GLU A 45 -10.09 75.02 -123.75
N LYS A 46 -9.37 73.91 -123.99
CA LYS A 46 -7.97 73.71 -123.54
C LYS A 46 -6.97 74.58 -124.30
N THR A 47 -7.30 74.97 -125.53
CA THR A 47 -6.44 75.78 -126.41
C THR A 47 -6.36 77.27 -126.04
N LEU A 48 -7.18 77.77 -125.12
CA LEU A 48 -7.17 79.20 -124.73
C LEU A 48 -6.21 79.49 -123.55
N GLU A 49 -5.74 78.47 -122.83
CA GLU A 49 -4.86 78.63 -121.65
C GLU A 49 -3.36 78.52 -121.97
N SER A 50 -2.99 77.95 -123.11
CA SER A 50 -1.60 77.88 -123.60
C SER A 50 -1.04 79.25 -124.02
N THR A 51 -1.89 80.25 -124.25
CA THR A 51 -1.48 81.61 -124.67
C THR A 51 -1.07 82.51 -123.49
N LYS A 52 -1.30 82.11 -122.23
CA LYS A 52 -1.02 82.96 -121.04
C LYS A 52 0.26 82.62 -120.26
N ARG A 53 1.07 81.63 -120.68
CA ARG A 53 2.35 81.30 -120.02
C ARG A 53 3.60 81.71 -120.82
N ALA A 54 3.41 82.59 -121.80
CA ALA A 54 4.46 83.17 -122.61
C ALA A 54 4.84 84.60 -122.14
N THR A 55 5.00 84.80 -120.83
CA THR A 55 5.75 85.96 -120.27
C THR A 55 6.24 85.58 -118.87
N GLY A 56 7.54 85.31 -118.76
CA GLY A 56 8.17 84.91 -117.51
C GLY A 56 9.31 83.93 -117.76
N GLY A 57 10.29 84.36 -118.54
CA GLY A 57 11.50 83.57 -118.78
C GLY A 57 12.47 83.72 -117.62
N THR A 58 13.10 82.62 -117.22
CA THR A 58 14.52 82.63 -116.87
C THR A 58 15.15 81.32 -117.34
N SER A 59 16.34 81.50 -117.93
CA SER A 59 17.12 80.50 -118.62
C SER A 59 17.93 79.64 -117.65
N ARG A 60 18.22 78.42 -118.11
CA ARG A 60 19.19 77.44 -117.59
C ARG A 60 20.55 78.08 -117.33
N VAL A 61 21.24 77.63 -116.29
CA VAL A 61 22.72 77.48 -116.27
C VAL A 61 23.11 76.21 -115.50
N SER A 62 24.20 75.63 -116.00
CA SER A 62 24.84 74.36 -115.70
C SER A 62 25.51 74.27 -114.32
N ARG A 63 25.48 73.04 -113.82
CA ARG A 63 26.51 72.28 -113.07
C ARG A 63 27.96 72.68 -113.42
N ARG A 64 28.79 72.97 -112.41
CA ARG A 64 30.06 72.29 -112.03
C ARG A 64 30.90 73.13 -111.05
N GLU A 65 31.73 72.43 -110.28
CA GLU A 65 32.87 72.88 -109.45
C GLU A 65 32.57 73.45 -108.05
N LEU A 66 32.69 72.59 -107.03
CA LEU A 66 33.84 72.57 -106.11
C LEU A 66 33.73 71.38 -105.14
N ASP A 67 34.67 70.45 -105.28
CA ASP A 67 35.12 69.55 -104.22
C ASP A 67 35.66 70.37 -103.04
N ARG A 68 35.57 69.84 -101.80
CA ARG A 68 36.71 69.30 -101.03
C ARG A 68 36.49 69.38 -99.50
N GLU A 69 37.02 68.38 -98.79
CA GLU A 69 37.27 68.29 -97.32
C GLU A 69 36.00 67.99 -96.47
N LEU A 70 35.84 66.93 -95.66
CA LEU A 70 36.73 65.95 -95.03
C LEU A 70 35.95 64.65 -94.71
N SER A 71 36.61 63.50 -94.85
CA SER A 71 36.41 62.36 -93.95
C SER A 71 37.55 62.41 -92.92
N PRO A 72 37.38 61.93 -91.69
CA PRO A 72 37.96 60.61 -91.45
C PRO A 72 37.25 59.75 -90.38
N ARG A 73 37.59 58.46 -90.46
CA ARG A 73 37.81 57.53 -89.33
C ARG A 73 36.58 56.95 -88.63
N GLY A 74 36.24 55.74 -89.07
CA GLY A 74 36.04 54.64 -88.13
C GLY A 74 37.39 54.06 -87.64
N GLY A 75 37.42 53.63 -86.39
CA GLY A 75 38.41 52.74 -85.78
C GLY A 75 37.71 51.98 -84.64
N SER A 76 37.65 50.65 -84.73
CA SER A 76 38.40 49.66 -83.91
C SER A 76 37.82 49.54 -82.49
N GLU A 77 37.42 48.36 -81.99
CA GLU A 77 38.30 47.21 -81.75
C GLU A 77 37.56 45.86 -81.86
N LEU A 78 38.18 44.88 -82.52
CA LEU A 78 38.22 43.51 -81.99
C LEU A 78 39.54 42.87 -82.42
N ALA A 79 40.36 42.53 -81.44
CA ALA A 79 41.67 41.93 -81.62
C ALA A 79 41.61 40.41 -81.49
N ARG A 80 42.24 39.72 -82.48
CA ARG A 80 42.90 38.39 -82.44
C ARG A 80 41.95 37.19 -82.19
N SER A 81 42.02 36.09 -82.96
CA SER A 81 43.22 35.38 -83.35
C SER A 81 42.96 34.37 -84.47
N ASN A 82 44.06 34.05 -85.17
CA ASN A 82 44.39 32.79 -85.85
C ASN A 82 43.62 32.33 -87.10
N GLY A 83 44.40 32.05 -88.14
CA GLY A 83 44.23 30.82 -88.90
C GLY A 83 44.08 30.92 -90.42
N GLY A 84 45.18 31.24 -91.11
CA GLY A 84 45.61 30.52 -92.32
C GLY A 84 44.84 30.68 -93.65
N GLY A 85 45.60 30.88 -94.73
CA GLY A 85 45.27 30.25 -96.01
C GLY A 85 45.00 31.15 -97.22
N ASN A 86 46.07 31.71 -97.78
CA ASN A 86 46.42 31.68 -99.21
C ASN A 86 45.43 32.07 -100.33
N ARG A 87 45.92 33.05 -101.15
CA ARG A 87 45.90 33.09 -102.64
C ARG A 87 44.52 33.16 -103.33
N LEU A 88 44.30 33.90 -104.42
CA LEU A 88 45.13 34.29 -105.55
C LEU A 88 44.40 35.46 -106.27
N VAL A 89 45.04 36.62 -106.43
CA VAL A 89 45.48 37.23 -107.70
C VAL A 89 44.43 37.32 -108.83
N ALA A 90 43.99 38.57 -109.05
CA ALA A 90 43.85 39.29 -110.31
C ALA A 90 43.70 38.52 -111.64
N THR A 91 42.63 38.85 -112.37
CA THR A 91 42.59 39.05 -113.83
C THR A 91 41.39 39.97 -114.10
N GLY A 92 41.55 41.16 -114.66
CA GLY A 92 41.75 41.38 -116.08
C GLY A 92 40.49 42.07 -116.62
N LYS A 93 40.51 43.39 -116.81
CA LYS A 93 40.88 44.10 -118.05
C LYS A 93 39.77 44.10 -119.11
N LEU A 94 39.41 45.33 -119.47
CA LEU A 94 39.13 45.84 -120.82
C LEU A 94 38.08 45.12 -121.67
N VAL A 95 37.09 45.87 -122.16
CA VAL A 95 37.15 46.43 -123.53
C VAL A 95 36.33 47.72 -123.56
N SER A 96 37.06 48.82 -123.71
CA SER A 96 36.64 50.02 -124.41
C SER A 96 36.30 49.71 -125.87
N ASN A 97 35.13 50.12 -126.36
CA ASN A 97 35.03 50.42 -127.78
C ASN A 97 34.17 51.66 -128.04
N GLN A 98 34.89 52.73 -128.40
CA GLN A 98 34.62 53.69 -129.47
C GLN A 98 33.18 54.25 -129.55
N GLY A 99 32.96 55.55 -129.41
CA GLY A 99 33.73 56.58 -130.10
C GLY A 99 33.21 56.72 -131.52
N ALA A 100 32.13 57.49 -131.68
CA ALA A 100 31.85 58.22 -132.91
C ALA A 100 31.04 59.46 -132.54
N GLY A 101 31.76 60.51 -132.12
CA GLY A 101 31.29 61.85 -132.39
C GLY A 101 31.24 61.99 -133.91
N ILE A 102 30.05 62.18 -134.46
CA ILE A 102 29.91 62.87 -135.75
C ILE A 102 29.45 64.28 -135.38
N ALA A 103 30.44 65.12 -135.12
CA ALA A 103 30.33 66.52 -135.44
C ALA A 103 30.00 66.61 -136.94
N LEU A 104 28.83 67.17 -137.23
CA LEU A 104 28.48 67.58 -138.57
C LEU A 104 27.76 68.91 -138.52
N GLU A 105 28.58 69.95 -138.51
CA GLU A 105 28.20 71.19 -139.16
C GLU A 105 28.01 70.89 -140.66
N ARG A 106 26.75 70.69 -141.07
CA ARG A 106 26.28 70.85 -142.45
C ARG A 106 25.06 71.77 -142.34
N ARG A 107 25.25 73.07 -142.61
CA ARG A 107 24.89 73.68 -143.90
C ARG A 107 23.53 73.20 -144.38
N HIS A 108 22.59 74.14 -144.43
CA HIS A 108 21.21 73.96 -144.89
C HIS A 108 21.18 73.66 -146.40
N GLU A 109 21.62 72.48 -146.79
CA GLU A 109 21.38 71.91 -148.12
C GLU A 109 20.18 70.99 -147.98
N LYS A 110 19.20 71.17 -148.87
CA LYS A 110 17.91 70.50 -148.83
C LYS A 110 18.14 68.97 -148.92
N ASP A 111 18.10 68.27 -147.78
CA ASP A 111 18.11 66.81 -147.75
C ASP A 111 17.01 66.29 -148.69
N ASN A 112 17.39 65.42 -149.62
CA ASN A 112 16.48 64.83 -150.60
C ASN A 112 15.42 64.02 -149.84
N MET A 113 14.14 64.11 -150.24
CA MET A 113 12.98 63.54 -149.52
C MET A 113 13.20 62.09 -149.03
N ALA A 114 13.99 61.28 -149.76
CA ALA A 114 14.34 59.91 -149.43
C ALA A 114 15.13 59.76 -148.11
N ASP A 115 16.09 60.64 -147.81
CA ASP A 115 16.93 60.53 -146.61
C ASP A 115 16.16 60.94 -145.34
N PHE A 116 15.24 61.90 -145.46
CA PHE A 116 14.32 62.23 -144.37
C PHE A 116 13.37 61.06 -144.08
N ILE A 117 12.90 60.37 -145.12
CA ILE A 117 12.10 59.15 -144.98
C ILE A 117 12.92 58.01 -144.34
N ALA A 118 14.19 57.84 -144.72
CA ALA A 118 15.08 56.83 -144.14
C ALA A 118 15.35 57.10 -142.66
N LYS A 119 15.72 58.33 -142.27
CA LYS A 119 15.91 58.74 -140.86
C LYS A 119 14.62 58.60 -140.05
N LYS A 120 13.44 58.93 -140.63
CA LYS A 120 12.13 58.70 -140.00
C LYS A 120 11.83 57.22 -139.78
N ARG A 121 12.19 56.34 -140.73
CA ARG A 121 12.04 54.88 -140.61
C ARG A 121 12.99 54.30 -139.56
N GLU A 122 14.25 54.73 -139.55
CA GLU A 122 15.23 54.33 -138.54
C GLU A 122 14.80 54.78 -137.14
N MET A 123 14.35 56.03 -137.01
CA MET A 123 13.76 56.55 -135.77
C MET A 123 12.54 55.72 -135.33
N PHE A 124 11.67 55.34 -136.26
CA PHE A 124 10.50 54.51 -135.96
C PHE A 124 10.88 53.08 -135.54
N LEU A 125 11.89 52.47 -136.17
CA LEU A 125 12.39 51.14 -135.79
C LEU A 125 13.08 51.15 -134.42
N VAL A 126 13.90 52.17 -134.14
CA VAL A 126 14.49 52.36 -132.82
C VAL A 126 13.41 52.59 -131.78
N GLN A 127 12.41 53.44 -132.08
CA GLN A 127 11.26 53.68 -131.22
C GLN A 127 10.47 52.39 -130.95
N MET A 128 10.17 51.61 -131.98
CA MET A 128 9.49 50.32 -131.85
C MET A 128 10.32 49.31 -131.03
N SER A 129 11.65 49.29 -131.21
CA SER A 129 12.55 48.42 -130.42
C SER A 129 12.67 48.87 -128.96
N LEU A 130 12.66 50.18 -128.69
CA LEU A 130 12.63 50.74 -127.34
C LEU A 130 11.30 50.47 -126.68
N ASP A 131 10.19 50.59 -127.40
CA ASP A 131 8.85 50.29 -126.89
C ASP A 131 8.70 48.79 -126.62
N THR A 132 9.25 47.92 -127.49
CA THR A 132 9.31 46.47 -127.26
C THR A 132 10.15 46.12 -126.03
N LYS A 133 11.34 46.73 -125.86
CA LYS A 133 12.19 46.52 -124.68
C LYS A 133 11.58 47.10 -123.41
N ARG A 134 10.92 48.26 -123.48
CA ARG A 134 10.18 48.85 -122.35
C ARG A 134 9.03 47.96 -121.92
N GLU A 135 8.31 47.38 -122.88
CA GLU A 135 7.22 46.44 -122.62
C GLU A 135 7.73 45.12 -122.02
N GLU A 136 8.88 44.62 -122.47
CA GLU A 136 9.53 43.45 -121.89
C GLU A 136 10.07 43.71 -120.47
N ILE A 137 10.70 44.86 -120.25
CA ILE A 137 11.13 45.32 -118.90
C ILE A 137 9.91 45.41 -117.98
N ARG A 138 8.80 46.01 -118.44
CA ARG A 138 7.56 46.11 -117.66
C ARG A 138 7.02 44.73 -117.27
N LYS A 139 7.04 43.75 -118.18
CA LYS A 139 6.62 42.35 -117.89
C LYS A 139 7.56 41.65 -116.90
N LEU A 140 8.87 41.90 -116.98
CA LEU A 140 9.84 41.36 -116.03
C LEU A 140 9.71 42.02 -114.66
N GLU A 141 9.47 43.33 -114.61
CA GLU A 141 9.18 44.09 -113.39
C GLU A 141 7.89 43.59 -112.72
N GLU A 142 6.82 43.34 -113.48
CA GLU A 142 5.57 42.79 -112.94
C GLU A 142 5.76 41.36 -112.39
N LYS A 143 6.51 40.50 -113.10
CA LYS A 143 6.87 39.16 -112.60
C LYS A 143 7.79 39.22 -111.38
N ALA A 144 8.69 40.19 -111.31
CA ALA A 144 9.55 40.41 -110.16
C ALA A 144 8.75 40.89 -108.94
N GLN A 145 7.83 41.85 -109.13
CA GLN A 145 6.92 42.34 -108.09
C GLN A 145 6.03 41.23 -107.54
N LEU A 146 5.43 40.40 -108.39
CA LEU A 146 4.63 39.26 -107.94
C LEU A 146 5.45 38.26 -107.10
N LYS A 147 6.71 38.02 -107.49
CA LYS A 147 7.62 37.15 -106.71
C LYS A 147 8.05 37.80 -105.41
N GLU A 148 8.31 39.10 -105.41
CA GLU A 148 8.68 39.88 -104.23
C GLU A 148 7.51 39.93 -103.23
N GLU A 149 6.27 40.12 -103.70
CA GLU A 149 5.08 40.06 -102.88
C GLU A 149 4.81 38.65 -102.33
N ALA A 150 5.06 37.60 -103.13
CA ALA A 150 4.94 36.22 -102.68
C ALA A 150 6.00 35.88 -101.60
N LEU A 151 7.25 36.29 -101.82
CA LEU A 151 8.34 36.15 -100.85
C LEU A 151 8.02 36.90 -99.56
N ARG A 152 7.61 38.17 -99.67
CA ARG A 152 7.26 39.00 -98.51
C ARG A 152 6.11 38.40 -97.70
N LYS A 153 5.10 37.82 -98.35
CA LYS A 153 4.03 37.08 -97.66
C LYS A 153 4.57 35.84 -96.94
N SER A 154 5.48 35.09 -97.56
CA SER A 154 6.10 33.93 -96.90
C SER A 154 7.02 34.33 -95.73
N GLU A 155 7.75 35.43 -95.85
CA GLU A 155 8.57 36.00 -94.78
C GLU A 155 7.70 36.42 -93.59
N LEU A 156 6.60 37.14 -93.85
CA LEU A 156 5.62 37.50 -92.81
C LEU A 156 5.03 36.27 -92.10
N MET A 157 4.67 35.22 -92.84
CA MET A 157 4.12 34.00 -92.24
C MET A 157 5.17 33.29 -91.35
N LEU A 158 6.45 33.29 -91.76
CA LEU A 158 7.54 32.74 -90.96
C LEU A 158 7.84 33.60 -89.72
N GLU A 159 7.78 34.92 -89.84
CA GLU A 159 7.92 35.84 -88.69
C GLU A 159 6.78 35.65 -87.70
N GLU A 160 5.54 35.52 -88.16
CA GLU A 160 4.41 35.21 -87.31
C GLU A 160 4.56 33.85 -86.61
N ASP A 161 5.04 32.82 -87.32
CA ASP A 161 5.32 31.51 -86.73
C ASP A 161 6.44 31.59 -85.69
N ALA A 162 7.50 32.36 -85.94
CA ALA A 162 8.56 32.59 -84.95
C ALA A 162 8.01 33.26 -83.68
N ILE A 163 7.15 34.27 -83.82
CA ILE A 163 6.49 34.92 -82.68
C ILE A 163 5.57 33.93 -81.96
N ARG A 164 4.84 33.07 -82.68
CA ARG A 164 4.00 32.00 -82.10
C ARG A 164 4.84 30.98 -81.32
N PHE A 165 6.02 30.60 -81.81
CA PHE A 165 6.92 29.70 -81.10
C PHE A 165 7.52 30.35 -79.85
N ASP A 166 7.97 31.60 -79.94
CA ASP A 166 8.52 32.32 -78.79
C ASP A 166 7.47 32.55 -77.70
N THR A 167 6.23 32.85 -78.09
CA THR A 167 5.11 32.95 -77.14
C THR A 167 4.78 31.58 -76.53
N PHE A 168 4.78 30.50 -77.32
CA PHE A 168 4.61 29.14 -76.81
C PHE A 168 5.69 28.72 -75.82
N LEU A 169 6.97 29.02 -76.09
CA LEU A 169 8.08 28.72 -75.16
C LEU A 169 7.93 29.49 -73.85
N LYS A 170 7.62 30.79 -73.93
CA LYS A 170 7.35 31.61 -72.74
C LYS A 170 6.17 31.08 -71.93
N GLU A 171 5.10 30.63 -72.58
CA GLU A 171 3.96 30.02 -71.92
C GLU A 171 4.30 28.65 -71.30
N ASN A 172 5.13 27.85 -71.96
CA ASN A 172 5.59 26.57 -71.44
C ASN A 172 6.48 26.76 -70.20
N ASP A 173 7.47 27.64 -70.29
CA ASP A 173 8.35 27.99 -69.17
C ASP A 173 7.54 28.55 -67.99
N LYS A 174 6.55 29.41 -68.28
CA LYS A 174 5.62 29.92 -67.27
C LYS A 174 4.81 28.80 -66.64
N LYS A 175 4.23 27.88 -67.42
CA LYS A 175 3.48 26.72 -66.91
C LYS A 175 4.37 25.80 -66.08
N ALA A 176 5.62 25.58 -66.48
CA ALA A 176 6.60 24.79 -65.72
C ALA A 176 6.94 25.47 -64.39
N HIS A 177 7.20 26.79 -64.40
CA HIS A 177 7.46 27.56 -63.18
C HIS A 177 6.25 27.58 -62.25
N GLU A 178 5.04 27.71 -62.79
CA GLU A 178 3.81 27.60 -62.02
C GLU A 178 3.63 26.20 -61.42
N ALA A 179 3.98 25.13 -62.15
CA ALA A 179 3.95 23.76 -61.63
C ALA A 179 4.94 23.55 -60.49
N ILE A 180 6.17 24.08 -60.63
CA ILE A 180 7.19 24.03 -59.56
C ILE A 180 6.71 24.80 -58.34
N LYS A 181 6.20 26.03 -58.51
CA LYS A 181 5.66 26.81 -57.40
C LYS A 181 4.51 26.10 -56.68
N ARG A 182 3.57 25.50 -57.43
CA ARG A 182 2.49 24.71 -56.82
C ARG A 182 3.05 23.55 -56.00
N ALA A 183 3.98 22.78 -56.55
CA ALA A 183 4.64 21.69 -55.83
C ALA A 183 5.39 22.17 -54.57
N GLU A 184 6.12 23.28 -54.66
CA GLU A 184 6.82 23.89 -53.52
C GLU A 184 5.83 24.33 -52.43
N THR A 185 4.73 24.98 -52.80
CA THR A 185 3.69 25.36 -51.83
C THR A 185 3.03 24.15 -51.17
N GLU A 186 2.76 23.09 -51.91
CA GLU A 186 2.18 21.86 -51.37
C GLU A 186 3.16 21.14 -50.43
N THR A 187 4.45 21.09 -50.79
CA THR A 187 5.48 20.54 -49.90
C THR A 187 5.66 21.37 -48.63
N LYS A 188 5.57 22.70 -48.73
CA LYS A 188 5.60 23.61 -47.58
C LYS A 188 4.40 23.36 -46.66
N LEU A 189 3.18 23.32 -47.20
CA LEU A 189 1.97 23.00 -46.44
C LEU A 189 2.07 21.63 -45.75
N LYS A 190 2.62 20.62 -46.44
CA LYS A 190 2.90 19.31 -45.85
C LYS A 190 3.90 19.40 -44.70
N GLN A 191 5.01 20.14 -44.87
CA GLN A 191 6.00 20.33 -43.81
C GLN A 191 5.41 21.04 -42.58
N ASP A 192 4.61 22.08 -42.79
CA ASP A 192 3.92 22.80 -41.72
C ASP A 192 2.97 21.86 -40.96
N LYS A 193 2.19 21.04 -41.68
CA LYS A 193 1.33 20.02 -41.05
C LYS A 193 2.11 18.96 -40.28
N VAL A 194 3.26 18.52 -40.78
CA VAL A 194 4.14 17.59 -40.06
C VAL A 194 4.70 18.22 -38.79
N GLN A 195 5.06 19.51 -38.81
CA GLN A 195 5.49 20.22 -37.60
C GLN A 195 4.34 20.35 -36.58
N GLU A 196 3.13 20.61 -37.04
CA GLU A 196 1.93 20.66 -36.20
C GLU A 196 1.63 19.30 -35.56
N ILE A 197 1.71 18.20 -36.32
CA ILE A 197 1.61 16.83 -35.79
C ILE A 197 2.67 16.57 -34.73
N LYS A 198 3.92 17.01 -34.93
CA LYS A 198 4.98 16.86 -33.92
C LYS A 198 4.67 17.63 -32.63
N LYS A 199 4.14 18.86 -32.74
CA LYS A 199 3.71 19.66 -31.58
C LYS A 199 2.58 18.96 -30.82
N LEU A 200 1.56 18.48 -31.53
CA LEU A 200 0.44 17.74 -30.94
C LEU A 200 0.91 16.45 -30.26
N ASN A 201 1.81 15.68 -30.90
CA ASN A 201 2.38 14.48 -30.30
C ASN A 201 3.14 14.78 -29.01
N HIS A 202 3.88 15.90 -28.96
CA HIS A 202 4.58 16.30 -27.75
C HIS A 202 3.60 16.71 -26.63
N GLN A 203 2.51 17.40 -26.97
CA GLN A 203 1.45 17.73 -26.01
C GLN A 203 0.75 16.46 -25.49
N ILE A 204 0.46 15.49 -26.36
CA ILE A 204 -0.11 14.20 -25.96
C ILE A 204 0.82 13.49 -24.98
N GLN A 205 2.13 13.46 -25.25
CA GLN A 205 3.12 12.85 -24.35
C GLN A 205 3.19 13.58 -23.00
N ALA A 206 3.15 14.92 -23.00
CA ALA A 206 3.13 15.70 -21.77
C ALA A 206 1.90 15.35 -20.92
N VAL A 207 0.69 15.39 -21.52
CA VAL A 207 -0.56 15.02 -20.84
C VAL A 207 -0.56 13.57 -20.38
N GLN A 208 -0.02 12.63 -21.16
CA GLN A 208 0.12 11.23 -20.75
C GLN A 208 1.05 11.07 -19.54
N SER A 209 2.15 11.83 -19.50
CA SER A 209 3.07 11.81 -18.36
C SER A 209 2.43 12.42 -17.11
N GLU A 210 1.65 13.50 -17.26
CA GLU A 210 0.87 14.10 -16.17
C GLU A 210 -0.22 13.15 -15.69
N MET A 211 -0.96 12.52 -16.60
CA MET A 211 -1.98 11.52 -16.28
C MET A 211 -1.37 10.33 -15.52
N SER A 212 -0.15 9.90 -15.90
CA SER A 212 0.53 8.80 -15.20
C SER A 212 0.95 9.22 -13.79
N LYS A 213 1.53 10.42 -13.61
CA LYS A 213 1.87 10.97 -12.30
C LYS A 213 0.64 11.12 -11.39
N LEU A 214 -0.47 11.65 -11.94
CA LEU A 214 -1.71 11.81 -11.19
C LEU A 214 -2.33 10.45 -10.82
N LYS A 215 -2.21 9.43 -11.67
CA LYS A 215 -2.63 8.06 -11.35
C LYS A 215 -1.81 7.46 -10.22
N GLU A 216 -0.49 7.60 -10.25
CA GLU A 216 0.38 7.13 -9.15
C GLU A 216 0.04 7.83 -7.83
N GLN A 217 -0.15 9.16 -7.87
CA GLN A 217 -0.60 9.93 -6.70
C GLN A 217 -1.98 9.48 -6.19
N LEU A 218 -2.91 9.18 -7.10
CA LEU A 218 -4.22 8.65 -6.73
C LEU A 218 -4.10 7.27 -6.08
N ASP A 219 -3.30 6.37 -6.65
CA ASP A 219 -3.07 5.03 -6.10
C ASP A 219 -2.46 5.11 -4.69
N ASP A 220 -1.52 6.04 -4.46
CA ASP A 220 -0.96 6.27 -3.13
C ASP A 220 -2.01 6.83 -2.16
N CYS A 221 -2.83 7.80 -2.58
CA CYS A 221 -3.95 8.29 -1.79
C CYS A 221 -4.98 7.18 -1.47
N LEU A 222 -5.22 6.26 -2.40
CA LEU A 222 -6.12 5.11 -2.18
C LEU A 222 -5.53 4.12 -1.19
N LYS A 223 -4.22 3.85 -1.23
CA LYS A 223 -3.53 3.03 -0.22
C LYS A 223 -3.62 3.69 1.16
N TYR A 224 -3.38 4.99 1.25
CA TYR A 224 -3.52 5.72 2.50
C TYR A 224 -4.96 5.71 3.02
N LYS A 225 -5.95 5.88 2.13
CA LYS A 225 -7.36 5.75 2.48
C LYS A 225 -7.68 4.36 3.03
N ALA A 226 -7.27 3.29 2.33
CA ALA A 226 -7.52 1.92 2.77
C ALA A 226 -6.89 1.64 4.15
N PHE A 227 -5.68 2.14 4.39
CA PHE A 227 -5.01 2.03 5.69
C PHE A 227 -5.74 2.82 6.79
N LEU A 228 -6.19 4.04 6.50
CA LEU A 228 -6.99 4.83 7.43
C LEU A 228 -8.34 4.17 7.70
N ASP A 229 -8.97 3.56 6.70
CA ASP A 229 -10.23 2.83 6.85
C ASP A 229 -10.06 1.58 7.74
N GLU A 230 -8.92 0.88 7.66
CA GLU A 230 -8.59 -0.25 8.55
C GLU A 230 -8.40 0.17 10.01
N LEU A 231 -7.79 1.34 10.23
CA LEU A 231 -7.58 1.91 11.57
C LEU A 231 -8.82 2.60 12.14
N THR A 232 -9.76 2.96 11.28
CA THR A 232 -10.98 3.65 11.68
C THR A 232 -11.93 2.66 12.35
N PRO A 233 -12.41 2.92 13.59
CA PRO A 233 -13.33 2.02 14.27
C PRO A 233 -14.59 1.72 13.45
N ALA A 234 -15.01 0.46 13.41
CA ALA A 234 -16.22 0.04 12.68
C ALA A 234 -17.50 0.76 13.15
N GLU A 235 -17.53 1.21 14.41
CA GLU A 235 -18.60 2.03 14.97
C GLU A 235 -18.77 3.37 14.25
N TRP A 236 -17.67 3.95 13.75
CA TRP A 236 -17.71 5.20 13.00
C TRP A 236 -18.38 5.03 11.64
N PHE A 237 -18.03 3.96 10.92
CA PHE A 237 -18.68 3.60 9.66
C PHE A 237 -20.16 3.27 9.88
N ALA A 238 -20.49 2.50 10.92
CA ALA A 238 -21.87 2.16 11.24
C ALA A 238 -22.73 3.40 11.57
N HIS A 239 -22.18 4.35 12.34
CA HIS A 239 -22.85 5.60 12.66
C HIS A 239 -23.10 6.44 11.40
N HIS A 240 -22.08 6.62 10.54
CA HIS A 240 -22.24 7.36 9.29
C HIS A 240 -23.18 6.67 8.30
N ASP A 241 -23.14 5.34 8.21
CA ASP A 241 -24.06 4.55 7.41
C ASP A 241 -25.50 4.71 7.90
N ALA A 242 -25.73 4.69 9.22
CA ALA A 242 -27.04 4.93 9.79
C ALA A 242 -27.56 6.35 9.49
N VAL A 243 -26.68 7.36 9.59
CA VAL A 243 -27.01 8.75 9.22
C VAL A 243 -27.36 8.84 7.74
N ARG A 244 -26.58 8.22 6.85
CA ARG A 244 -26.83 8.17 5.41
C ARG A 244 -28.14 7.45 5.07
N ARG A 245 -28.40 6.29 5.70
CA ARG A 245 -29.69 5.58 5.56
C ARG A 245 -30.86 6.46 6.02
N ARG A 246 -30.72 7.18 7.13
CA ARG A 246 -31.74 8.12 7.63
C ARG A 246 -31.97 9.27 6.64
N ARG A 247 -30.93 9.88 6.08
CA ARG A 247 -31.04 10.93 5.04
C ARG A 247 -31.71 10.41 3.78
N LYS A 248 -31.29 9.25 3.28
CA LYS A 248 -31.89 8.58 2.11
C LYS A 248 -33.37 8.24 2.34
N LYS A 249 -33.74 7.75 3.53
CA LYS A 249 -35.12 7.46 3.91
C LYS A 249 -35.97 8.72 3.97
N LYS A 250 -35.44 9.81 4.56
CA LYS A 250 -36.09 11.13 4.55
C LYS A 250 -36.33 11.65 3.14
N ARG A 251 -35.30 11.67 2.28
CA ARG A 251 -35.42 12.10 0.87
C ARG A 251 -36.46 11.28 0.09
N ARG A 252 -36.44 9.96 0.23
CA ARG A 252 -37.44 9.07 -0.38
C ARG A 252 -38.86 9.37 0.13
N ALA A 253 -39.01 9.64 1.43
CA ALA A 253 -40.29 10.04 2.02
C ALA A 253 -40.78 11.38 1.47
N ILE A 254 -39.90 12.39 1.37
CA ILE A 254 -40.21 13.70 0.78
C ILE A 254 -40.62 13.55 -0.69
N PHE A 255 -39.85 12.80 -1.50
CA PHE A 255 -40.18 12.54 -2.90
C PHE A 255 -41.54 11.83 -3.04
N LYS A 256 -41.79 10.81 -2.20
CA LYS A 256 -43.07 10.10 -2.17
C LYS A 256 -44.22 11.01 -1.77
N ALA A 257 -44.02 11.87 -0.78
CA ALA A 257 -45.01 12.84 -0.32
C ALA A 257 -45.30 13.90 -1.39
N ALA A 258 -44.28 14.46 -2.04
CA ALA A 258 -44.42 15.42 -3.13
C ALA A 258 -45.16 14.81 -4.34
N LYS A 259 -44.78 13.61 -4.76
CA LYS A 259 -45.47 12.89 -5.85
C LYS A 259 -46.92 12.54 -5.49
N LEU A 260 -47.18 12.22 -4.22
CA LEU A 260 -48.53 11.95 -3.75
C LEU A 260 -49.37 13.23 -3.71
N ARG A 261 -48.79 14.36 -3.27
CA ARG A 261 -49.43 15.69 -3.30
C ARG A 261 -49.76 16.14 -4.73
N GLU A 262 -48.83 15.99 -5.67
CA GLU A 262 -49.09 16.29 -7.10
C GLU A 262 -50.26 15.47 -7.64
N TYR A 263 -50.29 14.18 -7.35
CA TYR A 263 -51.39 13.29 -7.74
C TYR A 263 -52.72 13.68 -7.08
N GLU A 264 -52.71 14.05 -5.80
CA GLU A 264 -53.89 14.52 -5.07
C GLU A 264 -54.42 15.84 -5.63
N GLU A 265 -53.55 16.79 -5.95
CA GLU A 265 -53.93 18.04 -6.61
C GLU A 265 -54.53 17.80 -8.01
N GLU A 266 -53.92 16.94 -8.82
CA GLU A 266 -54.43 16.59 -10.15
C GLU A 266 -55.80 15.90 -10.04
N LYS A 267 -55.94 14.96 -9.10
CA LYS A 267 -57.21 14.32 -8.79
C LYS A 267 -58.26 15.34 -8.37
N GLN A 268 -57.92 16.28 -7.47
CA GLN A 268 -58.83 17.34 -7.02
C GLN A 268 -59.24 18.27 -8.16
N ARG A 269 -58.31 18.64 -9.05
CA ARG A 269 -58.60 19.46 -10.24
C ARG A 269 -59.59 18.78 -11.18
N LEU A 270 -59.37 17.50 -11.48
CA LEU A 270 -60.26 16.73 -12.35
C LEU A 270 -61.66 16.54 -11.73
N VAL A 271 -61.73 16.33 -10.42
CA VAL A 271 -63.01 16.30 -9.69
C VAL A 271 -63.72 17.66 -9.77
N ALA A 272 -63.01 18.76 -9.51
CA ALA A 272 -63.58 20.11 -9.56
C ALA A 272 -64.07 20.49 -10.97
N GLU A 273 -63.30 20.16 -12.01
CA GLU A 273 -63.68 20.39 -13.41
C GLU A 273 -64.93 19.58 -13.78
N HIS A 274 -65.01 18.32 -13.34
CA HIS A 274 -66.17 17.47 -13.55
C HIS A 274 -67.42 17.99 -12.83
N ASP A 275 -67.27 18.41 -11.57
CA ASP A 275 -68.35 19.04 -10.81
C ASP A 275 -68.81 20.35 -11.47
N ASP A 276 -67.90 21.14 -12.04
CA ASP A 276 -68.25 22.36 -12.77
C ASP A 276 -68.95 22.08 -14.10
N LEU A 277 -68.54 21.04 -14.82
CA LEU A 277 -69.24 20.56 -16.02
C LEU A 277 -70.64 20.09 -15.67
N LYS A 278 -70.79 19.37 -14.55
CA LYS A 278 -72.08 18.94 -14.00
C LYS A 278 -72.94 20.12 -13.60
N ARG A 279 -72.40 21.11 -12.86
CA ARG A 279 -73.10 22.37 -12.53
C ARG A 279 -73.53 23.15 -13.76
N LYS A 280 -72.69 23.23 -14.80
CA LYS A 280 -73.01 23.90 -16.08
C LYS A 280 -74.08 23.13 -16.86
N GLU A 281 -74.04 21.81 -16.85
CA GLU A 281 -75.08 20.96 -17.44
C GLU A 281 -76.41 21.15 -16.69
N ASP A 282 -76.40 21.07 -15.37
CA ASP A 282 -77.57 21.27 -14.51
C ASP A 282 -78.18 22.66 -14.71
N ALA A 283 -77.36 23.70 -14.85
CA ALA A 283 -77.81 25.06 -15.17
C ALA A 283 -78.41 25.18 -16.59
N ARG A 284 -77.81 24.52 -17.59
CA ARG A 284 -78.36 24.43 -18.96
C ARG A 284 -79.69 23.68 -18.98
N ASN A 285 -79.82 22.63 -18.17
CA ASN A 285 -81.03 21.85 -18.05
C ASN A 285 -82.14 22.60 -17.30
N ALA A 286 -81.79 23.34 -16.25
CA ALA A 286 -82.72 24.22 -15.53
C ALA A 286 -83.35 25.28 -16.45
N GLY A 287 -82.55 25.86 -17.36
CA GLY A 287 -83.00 26.80 -18.39
C GLY A 287 -83.88 26.18 -19.49
N ARG A 288 -83.88 24.85 -19.63
CA ARG A 288 -84.63 24.11 -20.66
C ARG A 288 -86.06 23.74 -20.24
N SER A 289 -86.52 24.20 -19.08
CA SER A 289 -87.84 23.86 -18.52
C SER A 289 -88.97 24.81 -18.96
N ARG A 290 -89.37 24.70 -20.23
CA ARG A 290 -90.78 24.92 -20.67
C ARG A 290 -91.05 24.10 -21.94
N GLY A 291 -91.13 22.77 -21.79
CA GLY A 291 -91.68 21.91 -22.84
C GLY A 291 -91.13 20.48 -22.85
N VAL A 292 -91.94 19.54 -22.37
CA VAL A 292 -91.93 18.10 -22.66
C VAL A 292 -90.77 17.28 -22.07
N ARG A 293 -91.17 16.41 -21.13
CA ARG A 293 -90.36 15.35 -20.51
C ARG A 293 -89.96 14.30 -21.55
N LYS A 294 -88.67 14.11 -21.77
CA LYS A 294 -88.08 12.91 -22.40
C LYS A 294 -86.74 12.63 -21.73
N ASP A 295 -86.47 11.37 -21.44
CA ASP A 295 -85.43 10.86 -20.54
C ASP A 295 -84.11 11.64 -20.60
N MET A 296 -83.76 12.27 -19.47
CA MET A 296 -82.54 13.05 -19.33
C MET A 296 -81.42 12.11 -18.91
N THR A 297 -80.73 11.52 -19.89
CA THR A 297 -79.41 10.95 -19.65
C THR A 297 -78.43 12.12 -19.54
N SER A 298 -77.71 12.27 -18.43
CA SER A 298 -76.65 13.28 -18.30
C SER A 298 -75.65 13.13 -19.44
N ASN A 299 -75.40 14.21 -20.17
CA ASN A 299 -74.48 14.26 -21.29
C ASN A 299 -73.05 14.59 -20.84
N VAL A 300 -72.82 14.75 -19.53
CA VAL A 300 -71.48 14.87 -18.93
C VAL A 300 -70.77 13.49 -18.95
N PRO A 301 -69.59 13.39 -19.58
CA PRO A 301 -68.79 12.17 -19.57
C PRO A 301 -68.44 11.70 -18.15
N PRO A 302 -68.31 10.38 -17.90
CA PRO A 302 -67.91 9.88 -16.58
C PRO A 302 -66.48 10.32 -16.22
N LEU A 303 -66.28 10.71 -14.96
CA LEU A 303 -64.98 11.12 -14.43
C LEU A 303 -63.98 9.96 -14.52
N ARG A 304 -62.86 10.17 -15.22
CA ARG A 304 -61.76 9.20 -15.32
C ARG A 304 -60.55 9.79 -14.60
N LEU A 305 -60.23 9.24 -13.44
CA LEU A 305 -59.07 9.66 -12.65
C LEU A 305 -57.79 8.99 -13.16
N PRO A 306 -56.64 9.67 -13.07
CA PRO A 306 -55.33 9.06 -13.28
C PRO A 306 -55.09 7.92 -12.29
N ASP A 307 -54.30 6.93 -12.69
CA ASP A 307 -53.90 5.84 -11.79
C ASP A 307 -52.92 6.37 -10.72
N PRO A 308 -53.02 5.92 -9.46
CA PRO A 308 -52.12 6.37 -8.41
C PRO A 308 -50.66 6.03 -8.73
N PRO A 309 -49.70 6.91 -8.35
CA PRO A 309 -48.29 6.67 -8.60
C PRO A 309 -47.85 5.36 -7.91
N VAL A 310 -47.36 4.42 -8.72
CA VAL A 310 -46.79 3.16 -8.23
C VAL A 310 -45.34 3.41 -7.84
N PHE A 311 -45.05 3.35 -6.55
CA PHE A 311 -43.70 3.45 -6.02
C PHE A 311 -43.12 2.05 -5.89
N ASP A 312 -42.34 1.61 -6.88
CA ASP A 312 -41.56 0.38 -6.77
C ASP A 312 -40.25 0.67 -6.05
N PHE A 313 -40.26 0.45 -4.74
CA PHE A 313 -39.05 0.39 -3.92
C PHE A 313 -39.04 -0.94 -3.18
N SER A 314 -39.18 -2.02 -3.93
CA SER A 314 -38.79 -3.36 -3.50
C SER A 314 -37.26 -3.37 -3.50
N ASP A 315 -36.65 -3.37 -2.30
CA ASP A 315 -35.21 -3.61 -1.98
C ASP A 315 -34.55 -2.44 -1.22
N ASP A 316 -34.72 -2.45 0.12
CA ASP A 316 -33.70 -1.99 1.09
C ASP A 316 -34.09 -2.24 2.57
N GLU A 317 -35.22 -2.91 2.89
CA GLU A 317 -35.53 -3.27 4.29
C GLU A 317 -34.91 -4.62 4.72
N GLY A 318 -34.11 -5.26 3.86
CA GLY A 318 -33.56 -6.60 4.07
C GLY A 318 -32.21 -6.69 4.78
N ASP A 319 -31.44 -5.60 4.89
CA ASP A 319 -30.03 -5.69 5.36
C ASP A 319 -29.84 -5.43 6.87
N ASP A 320 -30.88 -5.07 7.61
CA ASP A 320 -30.78 -4.75 9.04
C ASP A 320 -30.85 -5.96 10.00
N GLN A 321 -30.84 -7.21 9.50
CA GLN A 321 -30.80 -8.42 10.33
C GLN A 321 -29.58 -9.33 10.13
N ALA A 322 -28.72 -9.07 9.14
CA ALA A 322 -27.59 -9.95 8.85
C ALA A 322 -26.39 -9.81 9.83
N ALA A 323 -26.36 -8.77 10.67
CA ALA A 323 -25.23 -8.51 11.56
C ALA A 323 -25.33 -9.15 12.97
N SER A 324 -26.46 -9.76 13.36
CA SER A 324 -26.61 -10.34 14.71
C SER A 324 -26.89 -11.85 14.79
N ALA A 325 -27.02 -12.54 13.65
CA ALA A 325 -27.44 -13.96 13.61
C ALA A 325 -26.37 -14.94 13.09
N ALA A 326 -25.09 -14.66 13.31
CA ALA A 326 -24.01 -15.62 13.03
C ALA A 326 -23.65 -16.49 14.25
N THR A 327 -24.64 -17.06 14.94
CA THR A 327 -24.42 -18.25 15.79
C THR A 327 -25.65 -19.17 15.73
N HIS A 328 -25.37 -20.46 15.53
CA HIS A 328 -26.28 -21.62 15.52
C HIS A 328 -27.14 -21.86 14.26
N GLY A 329 -26.74 -22.89 13.50
CA GLY A 329 -27.54 -23.45 12.42
C GLY A 329 -28.55 -24.51 12.87
N ALA A 330 -29.55 -24.78 12.03
CA ALA A 330 -30.15 -26.10 11.80
C ALA A 330 -31.24 -26.06 10.69
N LYS A 331 -31.00 -26.84 9.64
CA LYS A 331 -31.92 -27.75 8.92
C LYS A 331 -33.46 -27.50 8.90
N SER A 332 -33.95 -27.41 7.65
CA SER A 332 -35.00 -28.21 6.99
C SER A 332 -36.50 -27.83 7.01
N ARG A 333 -37.03 -27.75 5.76
CA ARG A 333 -38.25 -28.37 5.16
C ARG A 333 -39.63 -27.68 5.20
N SER A 334 -40.32 -27.86 4.04
CA SER A 334 -41.78 -27.74 3.69
C SER A 334 -42.39 -26.34 3.74
N ARG A 335 -43.07 -25.76 2.73
CA ARG A 335 -44.06 -26.20 1.71
C ARG A 335 -45.34 -26.84 2.27
N ALA A 336 -46.32 -25.99 2.58
CA ALA A 336 -47.78 -26.20 2.58
C ALA A 336 -48.44 -24.79 2.60
N SER A 337 -49.14 -24.34 1.54
CA SER A 337 -50.60 -24.43 1.37
C SER A 337 -51.41 -24.28 2.65
N LEU A 338 -52.04 -23.11 2.81
CA LEU A 338 -53.34 -22.91 3.43
C LEU A 338 -53.85 -21.51 3.02
N GLU A 339 -54.80 -21.51 2.08
CA GLU A 339 -55.82 -20.46 1.98
C GLU A 339 -56.78 -20.66 3.15
N GLU A 340 -57.06 -19.60 3.92
CA GLU A 340 -58.44 -19.13 4.16
C GLU A 340 -58.45 -17.81 4.96
N GLU A 341 -59.04 -16.83 4.31
CA GLU A 341 -59.91 -15.76 4.81
C GLU A 341 -59.69 -15.13 6.21
N SER A 342 -59.25 -13.87 6.20
CA SER A 342 -59.84 -12.84 7.07
C SER A 342 -59.91 -11.50 6.33
N LYS A 343 -61.02 -11.30 5.61
CA LYS A 343 -61.52 -9.98 5.24
C LYS A 343 -62.09 -9.32 6.50
N VAL A 344 -61.62 -8.10 6.80
CA VAL A 344 -62.39 -6.90 7.18
C VAL A 344 -61.44 -5.92 7.89
N SER A 345 -61.59 -4.63 7.57
CA SER A 345 -60.94 -3.42 8.10
C SER A 345 -59.44 -3.23 7.84
N HIS A 346 -59.07 -2.83 6.62
CA HIS A 346 -57.75 -2.25 6.34
C HIS A 346 -57.76 -1.14 5.27
N SER A 347 -58.77 -0.26 5.32
CA SER A 347 -58.87 0.91 4.44
C SER A 347 -58.80 2.26 5.14
N GLU A 348 -58.92 2.32 6.48
CA GLU A 348 -58.88 3.59 7.24
C GLU A 348 -57.54 3.85 7.95
N SER A 349 -56.66 2.85 8.10
CA SER A 349 -55.35 3.04 8.74
C SER A 349 -54.25 3.51 7.78
N LYS A 350 -54.47 3.43 6.46
CA LYS A 350 -53.51 3.94 5.46
C LYS A 350 -53.56 5.46 5.34
N SER A 351 -54.74 6.08 5.53
CA SER A 351 -54.86 7.53 5.61
C SER A 351 -54.23 8.06 6.89
N SER A 352 -54.46 7.43 8.03
CA SER A 352 -53.86 7.83 9.31
C SER A 352 -52.32 7.79 9.31
N TRP A 353 -51.71 6.78 8.67
CA TRP A 353 -50.24 6.73 8.54
C TRP A 353 -49.72 7.77 7.55
N ALA A 354 -50.42 8.00 6.44
CA ALA A 354 -50.08 9.05 5.47
C ALA A 354 -50.23 10.47 6.05
N GLU A 355 -51.27 10.70 6.85
CA GLU A 355 -51.60 11.96 7.50
C GLU A 355 -50.69 12.25 8.70
N SER A 356 -50.28 11.21 9.45
CA SER A 356 -49.25 11.32 10.49
C SER A 356 -47.84 11.59 9.92
N VAL A 357 -47.51 11.01 8.76
CA VAL A 357 -46.24 11.28 8.07
C VAL A 357 -46.23 12.67 7.43
N LEU A 358 -47.39 13.15 6.95
CA LEU A 358 -47.53 14.51 6.44
C LEU A 358 -47.42 15.56 7.57
N ALA A 359 -47.99 15.28 8.75
CA ALA A 359 -47.93 16.16 9.92
C ALA A 359 -46.51 16.28 10.52
N GLU A 360 -45.72 15.20 10.54
CA GLU A 360 -44.30 15.27 10.96
C GLU A 360 -43.42 16.03 9.96
N THR A 361 -43.85 16.18 8.70
CA THR A 361 -43.10 16.90 7.66
C THR A 361 -43.48 18.37 7.51
N GLU A 362 -44.49 18.86 8.22
CA GLU A 362 -44.97 20.23 8.05
C GLU A 362 -44.25 21.27 8.91
N GLU A 363 -43.60 20.88 10.02
CA GLU A 363 -42.89 21.84 10.89
C GLU A 363 -41.45 22.15 10.46
N ASP A 364 -40.88 21.44 9.48
CA ASP A 364 -39.51 21.63 8.98
C ASP A 364 -39.43 22.07 7.49
N MET A 365 -40.54 22.44 6.84
CA MET A 365 -40.57 22.84 5.42
C MET A 365 -40.63 24.36 5.19
N GLU A 366 -39.89 25.13 5.98
CA GLU A 366 -39.45 26.47 5.58
C GLU A 366 -37.98 26.42 5.20
N GLU A 367 -37.70 25.95 3.98
CA GLU A 367 -36.62 26.40 3.08
C GLU A 367 -36.37 25.34 1.97
N ASP A 368 -36.35 25.83 0.73
CA ASP A 368 -35.88 25.19 -0.50
C ASP A 368 -36.70 24.02 -1.10
N PHE A 369 -37.51 24.37 -2.11
CA PHE A 369 -38.08 23.42 -3.07
C PHE A 369 -36.95 22.91 -3.98
N GLU A 370 -36.18 21.94 -3.50
CA GLU A 370 -35.11 21.29 -4.25
C GLU A 370 -35.67 20.50 -5.44
N THR A 371 -35.12 20.75 -6.63
CA THR A 371 -35.48 20.02 -7.85
C THR A 371 -35.05 18.55 -7.75
N LEU A 372 -35.61 17.66 -8.60
CA LEU A 372 -35.15 16.26 -8.69
C LEU A 372 -33.65 16.15 -9.03
N GLU A 373 -33.11 17.18 -9.69
CA GLU A 373 -31.67 17.31 -9.96
C GLU A 373 -30.88 17.71 -8.71
N ASP A 374 -31.42 18.56 -7.83
CA ASP A 374 -30.80 18.93 -6.55
C ASP A 374 -30.78 17.75 -5.57
N LEU A 375 -31.88 17.00 -5.46
CA LEU A 375 -31.93 15.76 -4.68
C LEU A 375 -30.95 14.70 -5.20
N ARG A 376 -30.68 14.68 -6.50
CA ARG A 376 -29.71 13.77 -7.13
C ARG A 376 -28.27 14.26 -6.95
N ALA A 377 -28.06 15.58 -6.97
CA ALA A 377 -26.77 16.21 -6.71
C ALA A 377 -26.34 16.04 -5.25
N GLN A 378 -27.27 16.16 -4.31
CA GLN A 378 -27.03 15.87 -2.89
C GLN A 378 -26.74 14.40 -2.62
N GLU A 379 -27.33 13.47 -3.38
CA GLU A 379 -27.02 12.03 -3.25
C GLU A 379 -25.56 11.73 -3.61
N ALA A 380 -24.99 12.46 -4.57
CA ALA A 380 -23.57 12.40 -4.89
C ALA A 380 -22.71 13.06 -3.79
N ALA A 381 -23.17 14.16 -3.18
CA ALA A 381 -22.47 14.84 -2.08
C ALA A 381 -22.47 14.02 -0.78
N ASP A 382 -23.57 13.33 -0.46
CA ASP A 382 -23.72 12.43 0.70
C ASP A 382 -22.95 11.10 0.54
N SER A 383 -22.39 10.83 -0.64
CA SER A 383 -21.58 9.64 -0.91
C SER A 383 -20.15 9.75 -0.37
N GLU A 384 -19.68 10.97 -0.09
CA GLU A 384 -18.32 11.22 0.41
C GLU A 384 -18.32 11.20 1.94
N LEU A 385 -18.08 10.02 2.53
CA LEU A 385 -17.98 9.87 3.98
C LEU A 385 -16.84 10.77 4.52
N PRO A 386 -17.11 11.64 5.50
CA PRO A 386 -16.06 12.42 6.16
C PRO A 386 -14.99 11.48 6.76
N MET A 387 -13.71 11.81 6.53
CA MET A 387 -12.60 11.04 7.10
C MET A 387 -12.61 11.13 8.62
N TYR A 388 -12.35 10.00 9.28
CA TYR A 388 -12.26 9.94 10.75
C TYR A 388 -11.06 10.74 11.29
N PHE A 389 -9.93 10.66 10.59
CA PHE A 389 -8.71 11.38 10.93
C PHE A 389 -8.68 12.75 10.23
N THR A 390 -8.66 13.82 11.02
CA THR A 390 -8.63 15.21 10.53
C THR A 390 -7.24 15.84 10.66
N ASP A 391 -6.43 15.36 11.61
CA ASP A 391 -5.06 15.82 11.86
C ASP A 391 -4.12 14.60 11.91
N PRO A 392 -3.01 14.59 11.15
CA PRO A 392 -1.98 13.56 11.24
C PRO A 392 -1.51 13.24 12.67
N GLN A 393 -1.55 14.21 13.59
CA GLN A 393 -1.18 13.97 15.00
C GLN A 393 -2.10 12.97 15.70
N GLN A 394 -3.37 12.86 15.31
CA GLN A 394 -4.31 11.92 15.91
C GLN A 394 -3.84 10.48 15.73
N LEU A 395 -3.38 10.14 14.52
CA LEU A 395 -2.87 8.82 14.22
C LEU A 395 -1.55 8.54 14.97
N LEU A 396 -0.65 9.52 15.00
CA LEU A 396 0.60 9.40 15.74
C LEU A 396 0.33 9.18 17.24
N ASN A 397 -0.63 9.91 17.81
CA ASN A 397 -1.02 9.76 19.21
C ASN A 397 -1.61 8.36 19.49
N ILE A 398 -2.41 7.80 18.60
CA ILE A 398 -2.92 6.41 18.74
C ILE A 398 -1.75 5.42 18.73
N PHE A 399 -0.79 5.57 17.82
CA PHE A 399 0.39 4.71 17.80
C PHE A 399 1.23 4.85 19.07
N THR A 400 1.49 6.08 19.52
CA THR A 400 2.20 6.32 20.79
C THR A 400 1.46 5.67 21.97
N GLN A 401 0.12 5.81 22.04
CA GLN A 401 -0.68 5.17 23.09
C GLN A 401 -0.64 3.64 23.02
N LEU A 402 -0.69 3.06 21.81
CA LEU A 402 -0.55 1.62 21.62
C LEU A 402 0.85 1.13 22.00
N GLU A 403 1.89 1.89 21.67
CA GLU A 403 3.27 1.61 22.08
C GLU A 403 3.42 1.67 23.61
N GLU A 404 2.89 2.71 24.25
CA GLU A 404 2.88 2.85 25.71
C GLU A 404 2.09 1.72 26.38
N SER A 405 0.91 1.39 25.87
CA SER A 405 0.08 0.28 26.38
C SER A 405 0.77 -1.07 26.20
N ASN A 406 1.39 -1.32 25.05
CA ASN A 406 2.13 -2.55 24.80
C ASN A 406 3.36 -2.64 25.69
N LEU A 407 4.08 -1.55 25.90
CA LEU A 407 5.21 -1.49 26.81
C LEU A 407 4.77 -1.77 28.26
N PHE A 408 3.65 -1.18 28.67
CA PHE A 408 3.05 -1.44 29.99
C PHE A 408 2.65 -2.91 30.16
N LEU A 409 2.02 -3.52 29.16
CA LEU A 409 1.66 -4.95 29.17
C LEU A 409 2.90 -5.84 29.25
N ILE A 410 3.94 -5.53 28.49
CA ILE A 410 5.21 -6.27 28.54
C ILE A 410 5.83 -6.14 29.93
N GLN A 411 5.89 -4.94 30.50
CA GLN A 411 6.42 -4.73 31.83
C GLN A 411 5.62 -5.50 32.89
N ASN A 412 4.29 -5.44 32.84
CA ASN A 412 3.44 -6.20 33.76
C ASN A 412 3.65 -7.72 33.62
N SER A 413 3.79 -8.22 32.39
CA SER A 413 4.08 -9.64 32.14
C SER A 413 5.44 -10.05 32.73
N GLN A 414 6.45 -9.20 32.63
CA GLN A 414 7.77 -9.45 33.21
C GLN A 414 7.75 -9.39 34.74
N GLU A 415 7.06 -8.43 35.33
CA GLU A 415 6.90 -8.30 36.78
C GLU A 415 6.17 -9.52 37.37
N THR A 416 5.09 -9.96 36.72
CA THR A 416 4.35 -11.16 37.14
C THR A 416 5.13 -12.45 36.93
N GLU A 417 5.92 -12.54 35.86
CA GLU A 417 6.85 -13.67 35.63
C GLU A 417 7.93 -13.72 36.72
N SER A 418 8.54 -12.58 37.06
CA SER A 418 9.53 -12.48 38.14
C SER A 418 8.93 -12.90 39.49
N ALA A 419 7.76 -12.39 39.85
CA ALA A 419 7.07 -12.77 41.09
C ALA A 419 6.75 -14.27 41.14
N LEU A 420 6.38 -14.86 40.00
CA LEU A 420 6.11 -16.29 39.89
C LEU A 420 7.40 -17.12 40.01
N GLU A 421 8.52 -16.63 39.48
CA GLU A 421 9.82 -17.28 39.63
C GLU A 421 10.33 -17.22 41.08
N GLU A 422 10.15 -16.09 41.75
CA GLU A 422 10.41 -15.94 43.19
C GLU A 422 9.58 -16.92 44.02
N LEU A 423 8.26 -16.99 43.78
CA LEU A 423 7.38 -17.93 44.48
C LEU A 423 7.78 -19.40 44.23
N LYS A 424 8.19 -19.74 42.99
CA LYS A 424 8.72 -21.07 42.67
C LYS A 424 10.03 -21.36 43.40
N GLN A 425 10.89 -20.35 43.59
CA GLN A 425 12.12 -20.49 44.36
C GLN A 425 11.81 -20.74 45.84
N GLU A 426 10.93 -19.94 46.43
CA GLU A 426 10.49 -20.10 47.83
C GLU A 426 9.82 -21.47 48.07
N PHE A 427 9.00 -21.92 47.12
CA PHE A 427 8.41 -23.25 47.17
C PHE A 427 9.48 -24.36 47.13
N ARG A 428 10.50 -24.23 46.28
CA ARG A 428 11.62 -25.17 46.22
C ARG A 428 12.39 -25.20 47.55
N ASP A 429 12.68 -24.04 48.13
CA ASP A 429 13.41 -23.93 49.40
C ASP A 429 12.61 -24.50 50.58
N THR A 430 11.32 -24.20 50.64
CA THR A 430 10.42 -24.73 51.68
C THR A 430 10.25 -26.24 51.54
N LYS A 431 10.12 -26.75 50.31
CA LYS A 431 10.08 -28.20 50.04
C LYS A 431 11.36 -28.90 50.50
N LEU A 432 12.54 -28.37 50.17
CA LEU A 432 13.81 -28.93 50.64
C LEU A 432 13.93 -28.94 52.17
N LYS A 433 13.51 -27.85 52.84
CA LYS A 433 13.48 -27.78 54.31
C LYS A 433 12.50 -28.80 54.91
N MET A 434 11.33 -28.98 54.30
CA MET A 434 10.34 -29.96 54.75
C MET A 434 10.80 -31.40 54.52
N ASP A 435 11.41 -31.70 53.38
CA ASP A 435 11.95 -33.02 53.06
C ASP A 435 13.07 -33.38 54.04
N SER A 436 14.00 -32.46 54.32
CA SER A 436 15.05 -32.65 55.33
C SER A 436 14.49 -32.90 56.74
N LYS A 437 13.47 -32.14 57.17
CA LYS A 437 12.78 -32.38 58.45
C LYS A 437 12.08 -33.74 58.46
N THR A 438 11.45 -34.13 57.36
CA THR A 438 10.77 -35.41 57.23
C THR A 438 11.74 -36.57 57.32
N ASP A 439 12.90 -36.45 56.67
CA ASP A 439 13.95 -37.48 56.73
C ASP A 439 14.60 -37.55 58.11
N ALA A 440 14.79 -36.43 58.79
CA ALA A 440 15.23 -36.41 60.19
C ALA A 440 14.20 -37.13 61.10
N LEU A 441 12.90 -36.85 60.95
CA LEU A 441 11.84 -37.53 61.70
C LEU A 441 11.80 -39.03 61.40
N LYS A 442 11.95 -39.43 60.13
CA LYS A 442 12.05 -40.86 59.76
C LYS A 442 13.28 -41.52 60.41
N GLY A 443 14.42 -40.84 60.43
CA GLY A 443 15.63 -41.29 61.12
C GLY A 443 15.38 -41.53 62.60
N ASN A 444 14.79 -40.55 63.29
CA ASN A 444 14.42 -40.67 64.71
C ASN A 444 13.44 -41.83 64.95
N ILE A 445 12.45 -42.01 64.07
CA ILE A 445 11.52 -43.15 64.15
C ILE A 445 12.26 -44.49 63.99
N GLN A 446 13.21 -44.58 63.05
CA GLN A 446 14.01 -45.79 62.87
C GLN A 446 14.88 -46.07 64.09
N GLU A 447 15.48 -45.05 64.69
CA GLU A 447 16.26 -45.18 65.92
C GLU A 447 15.40 -45.65 67.09
N LEU A 448 14.24 -45.02 67.32
CA LEU A 448 13.30 -45.43 68.36
C LEU A 448 12.81 -46.87 68.14
N LYS A 449 12.52 -47.26 66.90
CA LYS A 449 12.15 -48.65 66.58
C LYS A 449 13.29 -49.64 66.91
N LEU A 450 14.53 -49.27 66.64
CA LEU A 450 15.70 -50.09 66.97
C LEU A 450 15.87 -50.21 68.49
N GLN A 451 15.72 -49.10 69.22
CA GLN A 451 15.76 -49.08 70.69
C GLN A 451 14.66 -49.98 71.28
N ILE A 452 13.41 -49.82 70.85
CA ILE A 452 12.29 -50.67 71.26
C ILE A 452 12.60 -52.14 70.98
N GLY A 453 13.08 -52.48 69.78
CA GLY A 453 13.44 -53.87 69.47
C GLY A 453 14.55 -54.43 70.38
N SER A 454 15.54 -53.60 70.75
CA SER A 454 16.59 -54.00 71.69
C SER A 454 16.07 -54.17 73.12
N GLU A 455 15.10 -53.35 73.55
CA GLU A 455 14.45 -53.44 74.85
C GLU A 455 13.49 -54.62 74.92
N GLU A 456 12.71 -54.87 73.87
CA GLU A 456 11.85 -56.05 73.72
C GLU A 456 12.68 -57.33 73.76
N ALA A 457 13.85 -57.38 73.10
CA ALA A 457 14.77 -58.51 73.18
C ALA A 457 15.28 -58.74 74.62
N LYS A 458 15.67 -57.69 75.33
CA LYS A 458 16.08 -57.77 76.75
C LYS A 458 14.92 -58.22 77.65
N ALA A 459 13.73 -57.65 77.45
CA ALA A 459 12.53 -58.01 78.19
C ALA A 459 12.11 -59.47 77.93
N SER A 460 12.26 -59.95 76.70
CA SER A 460 12.04 -61.35 76.33
C SER A 460 13.01 -62.28 77.06
N ILE A 461 14.31 -61.95 77.10
CA ILE A 461 15.31 -62.71 77.86
C ILE A 461 14.99 -62.73 79.36
N LEU A 462 14.61 -61.58 79.93
CA LEU A 462 14.25 -61.48 81.34
C LEU A 462 12.98 -62.27 81.66
N ARG A 463 11.94 -62.21 80.80
CA ARG A 463 10.73 -63.04 80.94
C ARG A 463 11.05 -64.53 80.88
N ALA A 464 11.84 -64.96 79.89
CA ALA A 464 12.27 -66.36 79.80
C ALA A 464 13.08 -66.80 81.04
N ARG A 465 13.91 -65.92 81.60
CA ARG A 465 14.63 -66.17 82.87
C ARG A 465 13.67 -66.22 84.07
N MET A 466 12.67 -65.35 84.13
CA MET A 466 11.65 -65.38 85.19
C MET A 466 10.83 -66.66 85.11
N ASP A 467 10.38 -67.05 83.93
CA ASP A 467 9.65 -68.31 83.71
C ASP A 467 10.53 -69.53 84.08
N SER A 468 11.85 -69.45 83.88
CA SER A 468 12.80 -70.47 84.33
C SER A 468 13.08 -70.46 85.84
N ASN A 469 12.82 -69.34 86.52
CA ASN A 469 13.05 -69.11 87.95
C ASN A 469 11.76 -69.07 88.79
N LEU A 470 10.60 -69.46 88.25
CA LEU A 470 9.37 -69.70 89.00
C LEU A 470 9.51 -70.97 89.87
N GLY A 471 10.35 -70.84 90.90
CA GLY A 471 10.31 -71.66 92.10
C GLY A 471 9.64 -70.87 93.22
N GLU A 472 8.33 -70.63 93.10
CA GLU A 472 7.48 -70.06 94.16
C GLU A 472 7.67 -70.81 95.50
N ASP A 473 8.02 -72.10 95.43
CA ASP A 473 8.40 -72.97 96.54
C ASP A 473 9.48 -72.41 97.48
N ALA A 474 10.50 -71.70 96.98
CA ALA A 474 11.64 -71.32 97.81
C ALA A 474 11.32 -70.12 98.71
N GLN A 475 10.58 -69.15 98.16
CA GLN A 475 10.20 -67.94 98.89
C GLN A 475 9.03 -68.21 99.85
N GLU A 476 8.10 -69.09 99.47
CA GLU A 476 7.04 -69.56 100.37
C GLU A 476 7.61 -70.41 101.52
N LYS A 477 8.61 -71.27 101.26
CA LYS A 477 9.34 -72.00 102.34
C LYS A 477 10.05 -71.04 103.29
N LEU A 478 10.72 -70.01 102.79
CA LEU A 478 11.42 -69.04 103.63
C LEU A 478 10.43 -68.23 104.48
N LEU A 479 9.30 -67.80 103.90
CA LEU A 479 8.23 -67.10 104.63
C LEU A 479 7.60 -68.00 105.71
N SER A 480 7.44 -69.28 105.43
CA SER A 480 6.95 -70.28 106.38
C SER A 480 7.95 -70.52 107.53
N GLU A 481 9.25 -70.65 107.23
CA GLU A 481 10.31 -70.74 108.24
C GLU A 481 10.38 -69.49 109.12
N LEU A 482 10.27 -68.30 108.53
CA LEU A 482 10.26 -67.04 109.26
C LEU A 482 9.05 -66.96 110.20
N ASN A 483 7.86 -67.27 109.71
CA ASN A 483 6.64 -67.31 110.53
C ASN A 483 6.78 -68.30 111.70
N ALA A 484 7.31 -69.49 111.45
CA ALA A 484 7.57 -70.48 112.49
C ALA A 484 8.54 -69.95 113.57
N LYS A 485 9.59 -69.24 113.17
CA LYS A 485 10.58 -68.66 114.11
C LYS A 485 10.01 -67.52 114.93
N VAL A 486 9.25 -66.63 114.29
CA VAL A 486 8.55 -65.53 114.97
C VAL A 486 7.56 -66.09 116.00
N LYS A 487 6.82 -67.14 115.65
CA LYS A 487 5.90 -67.83 116.56
C LYS A 487 6.62 -68.48 117.74
N GLU A 488 7.82 -69.02 117.54
CA GLU A 488 8.65 -69.56 118.62
C GLU A 488 9.05 -68.48 119.63
N VAL A 489 9.50 -67.31 119.14
CA VAL A 489 9.89 -66.17 119.97
C VAL A 489 8.68 -65.58 120.70
N TYR A 490 7.55 -65.43 120.01
CA TYR A 490 6.28 -64.97 120.59
C TYR A 490 5.88 -65.78 121.83
N ARG A 491 5.93 -67.12 121.73
CA ARG A 491 5.67 -68.03 122.85
C ARG A 491 6.69 -67.88 123.98
N LYS A 492 7.99 -67.74 123.66
CA LYS A 492 9.06 -67.58 124.68
C LYS A 492 8.92 -66.28 125.46
N CYS A 493 8.36 -65.23 124.85
CA CYS A 493 8.13 -63.94 125.50
C CYS A 493 6.89 -63.93 126.42
N GLY A 494 6.16 -65.05 126.54
CA GLY A 494 5.05 -65.22 127.48
C GLY A 494 3.67 -64.85 126.92
N PHE A 495 3.53 -64.78 125.60
CA PHE A 495 2.25 -64.54 124.92
C PHE A 495 1.52 -65.85 124.57
N ASP A 496 0.20 -65.89 124.79
CA ASP A 496 -0.65 -67.04 124.45
C ASP A 496 -0.95 -67.08 122.93
N CYS A 497 -0.78 -68.25 122.32
CA CYS A 497 -0.83 -68.43 120.86
C CYS A 497 -2.24 -68.72 120.30
N ASP A 498 -3.28 -68.61 121.12
CA ASP A 498 -4.61 -69.14 120.83
C ASP A 498 -5.38 -68.36 119.74
N ALA A 499 -4.94 -67.16 119.39
CA ALA A 499 -5.60 -66.30 118.40
C ALA A 499 -5.04 -66.41 116.96
N SER A 500 -4.05 -67.27 116.70
CA SER A 500 -3.33 -67.34 115.41
C SER A 500 -2.97 -65.96 114.80
N PRO A 501 -2.32 -65.06 115.56
CA PRO A 501 -1.96 -63.72 115.07
C PRO A 501 -1.02 -63.80 113.86
N SER A 502 -1.20 -62.88 112.90
CA SER A 502 -0.32 -62.74 111.73
C SER A 502 1.13 -62.52 112.16
N THR A 503 2.12 -62.95 111.36
CA THR A 503 3.55 -62.73 111.62
C THR A 503 3.86 -61.27 111.96
N LEU A 504 3.20 -60.33 111.27
CA LEU A 504 3.35 -58.90 111.54
C LEU A 504 2.80 -58.52 112.92
N SER A 505 1.63 -59.04 113.31
CA SER A 505 1.04 -58.81 114.63
C SER A 505 1.90 -59.39 115.75
N MET A 506 2.44 -60.60 115.56
CA MET A 506 3.37 -61.22 116.51
C MET A 506 4.63 -60.38 116.68
N LEU A 507 5.17 -59.81 115.59
CA LEU A 507 6.34 -58.94 115.65
C LEU A 507 6.02 -57.61 116.35
N THR A 508 4.86 -57.00 116.10
CA THR A 508 4.45 -55.74 116.77
C THR A 508 4.28 -55.93 118.28
N ASP A 509 3.65 -57.03 118.71
CA ASP A 509 3.51 -57.36 120.13
C ASP A 509 4.88 -57.66 120.78
N LEU A 510 5.77 -58.35 120.06
CA LEU A 510 7.14 -58.59 120.50
C LEU A 510 7.92 -57.28 120.65
N GLU A 511 7.78 -56.38 119.68
CA GLU A 511 8.40 -55.05 119.68
C GLU A 511 7.91 -54.24 120.88
N ALA A 512 6.59 -54.17 121.12
CA ALA A 512 6.02 -53.49 122.28
C ALA A 512 6.51 -54.07 123.62
N ARG A 513 6.65 -55.39 123.73
CA ARG A 513 7.22 -56.02 124.93
C ARG A 513 8.71 -55.75 125.09
N LEU A 514 9.44 -55.68 123.98
CA LEU A 514 10.86 -55.36 123.99
C LEU A 514 11.07 -53.91 124.43
N GLU A 515 10.26 -52.98 123.94
CA GLU A 515 10.23 -51.59 124.41
C GLU A 515 9.90 -51.48 125.90
N GLU A 516 8.90 -52.23 126.39
CA GLU A 516 8.57 -52.26 127.83
C GLU A 516 9.75 -52.76 128.68
N LEU A 517 10.44 -53.80 128.21
CA LEU A 517 11.61 -54.35 128.90
C LEU A 517 12.80 -53.40 128.84
N LEU A 518 13.03 -52.72 127.71
CA LEU A 518 14.07 -51.70 127.58
C LEU A 518 13.79 -50.50 128.48
N ALA A 519 12.56 -50.00 128.55
CA ALA A 519 12.18 -48.93 129.46
C ALA A 519 12.40 -49.32 130.94
N LYS A 520 12.13 -50.58 131.30
CA LYS A 520 12.46 -51.10 132.64
C LYS A 520 13.96 -51.18 132.90
N ILE A 521 14.76 -51.50 131.87
CA ILE A 521 16.22 -51.48 131.97
C ILE A 521 16.73 -50.04 132.13
N GLU A 522 16.15 -49.08 131.41
CA GLU A 522 16.53 -47.66 131.46
C GLU A 522 16.17 -46.99 132.80
N GLN A 523 15.10 -47.44 133.47
CA GLN A 523 14.71 -46.96 134.81
C GLN A 523 15.54 -47.57 135.96
N MET A 524 16.47 -48.48 135.68
CA MET A 524 17.30 -49.08 136.73
C MET A 524 18.36 -48.08 137.22
N PRO A 525 18.56 -47.93 138.55
CA PRO A 525 19.56 -47.02 139.08
C PRO A 525 20.96 -47.30 138.53
N GLU A 526 21.64 -46.26 138.04
CA GLU A 526 22.99 -46.31 137.45
C GLU A 526 23.99 -47.07 138.35
N ASP A 527 23.88 -46.90 139.68
CA ASP A 527 24.73 -47.59 140.65
C ASP A 527 24.51 -49.11 140.68
N TYR A 528 23.29 -49.58 140.43
CA TYR A 528 22.98 -51.01 140.32
C TYR A 528 23.52 -51.56 139.00
N VAL A 529 23.35 -50.82 137.91
CA VAL A 529 23.85 -51.20 136.57
C VAL A 529 25.38 -51.28 136.59
N VAL A 530 26.08 -50.27 137.08
CA VAL A 530 27.56 -50.28 137.18
C VAL A 530 28.06 -51.38 138.12
N LYS A 531 27.35 -51.68 139.22
CA LYS A 531 27.70 -52.81 140.11
C LYS A 531 27.48 -54.16 139.42
N ALA A 532 26.37 -54.33 138.71
CA ALA A 532 26.04 -55.54 137.96
C ALA A 532 27.00 -55.75 136.78
N GLU A 533 27.35 -54.69 136.04
CA GLU A 533 28.37 -54.68 135.00
C GLU A 533 29.74 -55.01 135.56
N LYS A 534 30.18 -54.37 136.65
CA LYS A 534 31.45 -54.71 137.30
C LYS A 534 31.47 -56.16 137.79
N LEU A 535 30.35 -56.69 138.28
CA LEU A 535 30.21 -58.10 138.66
C LEU A 535 30.28 -59.03 137.46
N LYS A 536 29.53 -58.75 136.39
CA LYS A 536 29.51 -59.56 135.16
C LYS A 536 30.82 -59.48 134.39
N GLU A 537 31.45 -58.31 134.35
CA GLU A 537 32.76 -58.09 133.75
C GLU A 537 33.86 -58.76 134.58
N LYS A 538 33.76 -58.74 135.91
CA LYS A 538 34.63 -59.54 136.79
C LYS A 538 34.43 -61.03 136.55
N GLU A 539 33.19 -61.51 136.49
CA GLU A 539 32.85 -62.91 136.19
C GLU A 539 33.35 -63.32 134.81
N ARG A 540 33.21 -62.48 133.78
CA ARG A 540 33.69 -62.71 132.43
C ARG A 540 35.22 -62.76 132.38
N ARG A 541 35.91 -61.82 133.05
CA ARG A 541 37.38 -61.83 133.14
C ARG A 541 37.88 -63.04 133.92
N GLU A 542 37.19 -63.44 134.97
CA GLU A 542 37.49 -64.65 135.74
C GLU A 542 37.22 -65.90 134.90
N ARG A 543 36.14 -65.95 134.12
CA ARG A 543 35.84 -67.05 133.20
C ARG A 543 36.89 -67.17 132.09
N VAL A 544 37.28 -66.06 131.47
CA VAL A 544 38.35 -66.05 130.46
C VAL A 544 39.71 -66.41 131.08
N ARG A 545 40.02 -65.93 132.29
CA ARG A 545 41.25 -66.30 133.00
C ARG A 545 41.23 -67.78 133.39
N ALA A 546 40.12 -68.28 133.94
CA ALA A 546 39.93 -69.68 134.31
C ALA A 546 39.95 -70.59 133.09
N GLU A 547 39.36 -70.18 131.97
CA GLU A 547 39.41 -70.92 130.71
C GLU A 547 40.81 -70.92 130.12
N ARG A 548 41.54 -69.79 130.12
CA ARG A 548 42.95 -69.77 129.69
C ARG A 548 43.84 -70.62 130.60
N LEU A 549 43.64 -70.57 131.91
CA LEU A 549 44.38 -71.38 132.88
C LEU A 549 44.05 -72.87 132.70
N SER A 550 42.76 -73.21 132.50
CA SER A 550 42.28 -74.56 132.23
C SER A 550 42.77 -75.08 130.88
N GLN A 551 42.81 -74.25 129.83
CA GLN A 551 43.40 -74.60 128.55
C GLN A 551 44.91 -74.84 128.68
N GLN A 552 45.64 -74.00 129.43
CA GLN A 552 47.05 -74.22 129.72
C GLN A 552 47.28 -75.49 130.55
N GLN A 553 46.44 -75.74 131.57
CA GLN A 553 46.47 -76.96 132.37
C GLN A 553 46.11 -78.18 131.52
N ARG A 554 45.07 -78.16 130.68
CA ARG A 554 44.72 -79.26 129.77
C ARG A 554 45.83 -79.54 128.76
N VAL A 555 46.46 -78.51 128.22
CA VAL A 555 47.60 -78.68 127.31
C VAL A 555 48.82 -79.23 128.07
N TYR A 556 49.07 -78.78 129.30
CA TYR A 556 50.15 -79.28 130.15
C TYR A 556 49.89 -80.73 130.59
N GLU A 557 48.69 -81.05 131.06
CA GLU A 557 48.21 -82.37 131.44
C GLU A 557 48.16 -83.31 130.24
N GLU A 558 47.72 -82.87 129.06
CA GLU A 558 47.80 -83.70 127.85
C GLU A 558 49.24 -83.97 127.45
N ARG A 559 50.13 -82.98 127.55
CA ARG A 559 51.57 -83.17 127.28
C ARG A 559 52.18 -84.12 128.29
N LEU A 560 51.86 -83.96 129.58
CA LEU A 560 52.33 -84.81 130.66
C LEU A 560 51.76 -86.22 130.52
N ARG A 561 50.45 -86.37 130.23
CA ARG A 561 49.78 -87.64 129.98
C ARG A 561 50.35 -88.34 128.76
N LYS A 562 50.52 -87.66 127.62
CA LYS A 562 51.20 -88.23 126.45
C LYS A 562 52.68 -88.53 126.72
N SER A 563 53.33 -87.86 127.67
CA SER A 563 54.71 -88.16 128.08
C SER A 563 54.77 -89.41 128.96
N ILE A 564 53.89 -89.50 129.97
CA ILE A 564 53.74 -90.65 130.87
C ILE A 564 53.23 -91.87 130.11
N GLU A 565 52.27 -91.72 129.22
CA GLU A 565 51.76 -92.81 128.38
C GLU A 565 52.84 -93.33 127.42
N ARG A 566 53.69 -92.43 126.89
CA ARG A 566 54.87 -92.85 126.13
C ARG A 566 55.93 -93.52 126.99
N SER A 567 56.10 -93.14 128.26
CA SER A 567 57.06 -93.78 129.16
C SER A 567 56.54 -95.08 129.78
N MET A 568 55.22 -95.26 129.92
CA MET A 568 54.56 -96.45 130.48
C MET A 568 54.17 -97.48 129.42
N GLN A 569 54.18 -97.13 128.13
CA GLN A 569 54.00 -98.11 127.07
C GLN A 569 55.19 -99.07 127.04
N ALA A 570 54.90 -100.35 127.32
CA ALA A 570 55.90 -101.41 127.30
C ALA A 570 56.70 -101.37 125.99
N PRO A 571 58.03 -101.50 126.04
CA PRO A 571 58.88 -101.46 124.85
C PRO A 571 58.34 -102.43 123.79
N LYS A 572 57.95 -101.89 122.62
CA LYS A 572 57.37 -102.69 121.53
C LYS A 572 58.40 -103.73 121.07
N LYS A 573 58.22 -104.98 121.47
CA LYS A 573 59.03 -106.13 121.04
C LYS A 573 58.77 -106.40 119.57
N LYS A 574 59.76 -106.17 118.71
CA LYS A 574 59.70 -106.56 117.31
C LYS A 574 59.85 -108.08 117.23
N THR A 575 58.80 -108.76 116.81
CA THR A 575 58.86 -110.19 116.46
C THR A 575 59.38 -110.34 115.04
N GLY A 576 60.54 -110.97 114.87
CA GLY A 576 61.22 -111.22 113.59
C GLY A 576 62.43 -110.32 113.34
N LYS A 577 63.45 -110.84 112.64
CA LYS A 577 64.62 -110.07 112.17
C LYS A 577 64.16 -109.02 111.15
N PRO A 578 64.18 -107.71 111.46
CA PRO A 578 63.85 -106.67 110.51
C PRO A 578 65.02 -106.50 109.53
N VAL A 579 64.70 -106.49 108.25
CA VAL A 579 65.63 -106.40 107.12
C VAL A 579 66.46 -105.10 107.20
N MET A 580 67.78 -105.20 107.04
CA MET A 580 68.66 -104.03 106.89
C MET A 580 68.46 -103.43 105.50
N PHE A 581 67.88 -102.23 105.43
CA PHE A 581 68.09 -101.36 104.28
C PHE A 581 69.34 -100.53 104.48
N ARG A 582 70.19 -100.53 103.44
CA ARG A 582 71.36 -99.68 103.29
C ARG A 582 70.92 -98.21 103.08
N SER A 583 71.82 -97.27 103.35
CA SER A 583 71.59 -95.83 103.49
C SER A 583 71.16 -95.05 102.24
N ALA A 584 70.22 -94.12 102.46
CA ALA A 584 70.10 -92.72 101.98
C ALA A 584 69.93 -92.44 100.45
N PRO A 585 69.46 -91.25 100.03
CA PRO A 585 68.95 -90.07 100.75
C PRO A 585 67.53 -89.59 100.28
N PRO A 586 66.62 -89.13 101.17
CA PRO A 586 65.37 -88.50 100.73
C PRO A 586 65.56 -87.00 100.45
N GLN A 587 65.06 -86.64 99.28
CA GLN A 587 65.10 -85.32 98.67
C GLN A 587 64.13 -84.31 99.28
N LYS A 588 64.50 -83.05 98.99
CA LYS A 588 63.79 -81.76 99.09
C LYS A 588 62.27 -81.80 98.84
N LYS A 589 61.55 -80.86 99.46
CA LYS A 589 60.61 -79.99 98.73
C LYS A 589 60.29 -78.68 99.46
N GLU A 590 60.11 -77.68 98.62
CA GLU A 590 60.16 -76.24 98.85
C GLU A 590 58.89 -75.68 99.51
N ARG A 591 59.05 -74.53 100.18
CA ARG A 591 57.94 -73.69 100.63
C ARG A 591 57.33 -72.97 99.44
N LYS A 592 56.05 -73.27 99.16
CA LYS A 592 55.15 -72.43 98.35
C LYS A 592 54.96 -71.07 99.05
N LYS A 593 54.92 -70.01 98.25
CA LYS A 593 54.40 -68.69 98.64
C LYS A 593 52.91 -68.83 98.92
N ASP A 594 52.49 -68.56 100.15
CA ASP A 594 51.08 -68.44 100.50
C ASP A 594 50.65 -66.97 100.38
N ASN A 595 49.71 -66.72 99.47
CA ASN A 595 49.03 -65.44 99.21
C ASN A 595 48.02 -65.11 100.33
N SER A 596 48.42 -65.11 101.60
CA SER A 596 47.51 -64.83 102.72
C SER A 596 47.16 -63.35 102.87
N ALA A 597 47.95 -62.44 102.29
CA ALA A 597 47.75 -61.00 102.42
C ALA A 597 46.61 -60.46 101.52
N ALA A 598 46.37 -61.07 100.35
CA ALA A 598 45.34 -60.62 99.42
C ALA A 598 43.94 -61.10 99.84
N GLU A 599 43.84 -62.24 100.52
CA GLU A 599 42.57 -62.83 100.93
C GLU A 599 42.00 -62.26 102.25
N SER A 600 42.84 -61.59 103.05
CA SER A 600 42.41 -60.84 104.24
C SER A 600 41.85 -59.47 103.85
N ALA A 601 42.53 -58.76 102.94
CA ALA A 601 42.10 -57.43 102.51
C ALA A 601 40.75 -57.45 101.75
N ALA A 602 40.44 -58.54 101.05
CA ALA A 602 39.14 -58.71 100.41
C ALA A 602 38.00 -58.99 101.41
N ARG A 603 38.29 -59.64 102.54
CA ARG A 603 37.31 -59.90 103.61
C ARG A 603 36.98 -58.62 104.39
N ASP A 604 38.00 -57.82 104.73
CA ASP A 604 37.80 -56.56 105.46
C ASP A 604 37.02 -55.51 104.64
N LEU A 605 37.16 -55.49 103.31
CA LEU A 605 36.37 -54.62 102.43
C LEU A 605 34.90 -55.05 102.32
N GLN A 606 34.64 -56.36 102.39
CA GLN A 606 33.29 -56.91 102.34
C GLN A 606 32.55 -56.69 103.67
N GLU A 607 33.27 -56.66 104.79
CA GLU A 607 32.72 -56.36 106.12
C GLU A 607 32.42 -54.85 106.31
N PHE A 608 33.15 -53.97 105.61
CA PHE A 608 32.90 -52.50 105.60
C PHE A 608 31.68 -52.09 104.74
N LEU A 609 31.34 -52.85 103.70
CA LEU A 609 30.18 -52.58 102.84
C LEU A 609 28.86 -53.21 103.35
N SER A 610 28.91 -53.93 104.47
CA SER A 610 27.75 -54.58 105.11
C SER A 610 27.33 -53.95 106.44
N TRP A 611 27.83 -52.76 106.78
CA TRP A 611 27.37 -51.93 107.91
C TRP A 611 26.55 -50.74 107.43
#